data_AF-A0A535RUH9-F1
#
_entry.id   AF-A0A535RUH9-F1
#
_cell.length_a   1.000
_cell.length_b   1.000
_cell.length_c   1.000
_cell.angle_alpha   90.00
_cell.angle_beta   90.00
_cell.angle_gamma   90.00
#
_symmetry.space_group_name_H-M   'P 1'
#
loop_
_entity.id
_entity.type
_entity.pdbx_description
1 polymer ?
#
loop_
_entity_poly.entity_id
_entity_poly.type
_entity_poly.pdbx_seq_one_letter_code
_entity_poly.pdbx_strand_id
1 'polypeptide(L)'
;MATLFLFAAGIIIGAGTQWLTSAAPAQNPYASLPPAAEPQSSADVATAIRTDDARALSRLVSNQDLLNKLHSSLDPIISVSDVKWLGAADRNGMTLSAYVVRGRDQQGNKIIRGFVLSVQHGEVVGVN
;
A
#
# COMPACT_ATOMS: atom_id res chain seq x y z
N MET A 1 11.40 37.14 40.67
CA MET A 1 12.32 35.99 40.62
C MET A 1 11.64 34.69 41.09
N ALA A 2 11.01 34.65 42.28
CA ALA A 2 10.40 33.41 42.82
C ALA A 2 9.24 32.82 41.97
N THR A 3 8.40 33.66 41.37
CA THR A 3 7.28 33.23 40.52
C THR A 3 7.71 32.57 39.21
N LEU A 4 8.81 33.05 38.60
CA LEU A 4 9.36 32.48 37.37
C LEU A 4 9.95 31.07 37.63
N PHE A 5 10.56 30.88 38.80
CA PHE A 5 11.16 29.62 39.20
C PHE A 5 10.10 28.54 39.46
N LEU A 6 9.01 28.91 40.15
CA LEU A 6 7.85 28.02 40.37
C LEU A 6 7.18 27.62 39.06
N PHE A 7 7.06 28.56 38.11
CA PHE A 7 6.49 28.28 36.78
C PHE A 7 7.37 27.29 35.99
N ALA A 8 8.69 27.52 35.96
CA ALA A 8 9.62 26.63 35.28
C ALA A 8 9.65 25.23 35.92
N ALA A 9 9.65 25.15 37.26
CA ALA A 9 9.57 23.89 37.99
C ALA A 9 8.27 23.12 37.68
N GLY A 10 7.13 23.82 37.59
CA GLY A 10 5.85 23.21 37.22
C GLY A 10 5.86 22.59 35.82
N ILE A 11 6.48 23.24 34.84
CA ILE A 11 6.61 22.70 33.48
C ILE A 11 7.50 21.44 33.46
N ILE A 12 8.64 21.47 34.18
CA ILE A 12 9.57 20.34 34.21
C ILE A 12 8.92 19.13 34.90
N ILE A 13 8.24 19.36 36.02
CA ILE A 13 7.54 18.29 36.75
C ILE A 13 6.39 17.74 35.90
N GLY A 14 5.58 18.61 35.29
CA GLY A 14 4.49 18.20 34.41
C GLY A 14 4.97 17.36 33.22
N ALA A 15 5.98 17.84 32.48
CA ALA A 15 6.56 17.12 31.36
C ALA A 15 7.18 15.77 31.76
N GLY A 16 7.85 15.73 32.92
CA GLY A 16 8.42 14.50 33.47
C GLY A 16 7.34 13.46 33.79
N THR A 17 6.28 13.86 34.50
CA THR A 17 5.17 12.95 34.84
C THR A 17 4.48 12.41 33.59
N GLN A 18 4.26 13.24 32.57
CA GLN A 18 3.63 12.82 31.33
C GLN A 18 4.48 11.81 30.56
N TRP A 19 5.81 11.96 30.55
CA TRP A 19 6.70 10.98 29.90
C TRP A 19 6.67 9.62 30.61
N LEU A 20 6.63 9.61 31.94
CA LEU A 20 6.53 8.39 32.75
C LEU A 20 5.17 7.67 32.64
N THR A 21 4.08 8.42 32.47
CA THR A 21 2.72 7.85 32.34
C THR A 21 2.28 7.68 30.89
N SER A 22 3.09 8.10 29.91
CA SER A 22 2.77 7.88 28.51
C SER A 22 2.75 6.38 28.26
N ALA A 23 1.56 5.85 27.99
CA ALA A 23 1.42 4.47 27.53
C ALA A 23 2.31 4.29 26.29
N ALA A 24 3.07 3.20 26.25
CA ALA A 24 3.78 2.83 25.04
C ALA A 24 2.79 2.81 23.87
N PRO A 25 3.20 3.25 22.66
CA PRO A 25 2.34 3.16 21.49
C PRO A 25 1.76 1.75 21.41
N ALA A 26 0.44 1.65 21.27
CA ALA A 26 -0.22 0.36 21.21
C ALA A 26 0.52 -0.53 20.20
N GLN A 27 1.04 -1.67 20.65
CA GLN A 27 1.66 -2.64 19.76
C GLN A 27 0.65 -2.98 18.68
N ASN A 28 1.07 -2.86 17.42
CA ASN A 28 0.20 -3.17 16.29
C ASN A 28 -0.30 -4.61 16.45
N PRO A 29 -1.62 -4.85 16.63
CA PRO A 29 -2.16 -6.18 16.88
C PRO A 29 -2.01 -7.11 15.67
N TYR A 30 -1.65 -6.56 14.50
CA TYR A 30 -1.38 -7.32 13.30
C TYR A 30 0.11 -7.62 13.21
N ALA A 31 0.45 -8.91 13.09
CA ALA A 31 1.80 -9.33 12.75
C ALA A 31 2.20 -8.67 11.42
N SER A 32 3.10 -7.70 11.48
CA SER A 32 3.63 -7.05 10.29
C SER A 32 4.48 -8.05 9.54
N LEU A 33 4.06 -8.40 8.33
CA LEU A 33 4.91 -9.15 7.42
C LEU A 33 6.22 -8.36 7.20
N PRO A 34 7.37 -9.04 7.04
CA PRO A 34 8.63 -8.38 6.74
C PRO A 34 8.47 -7.48 5.51
N PRO A 35 8.84 -6.19 5.59
CA PRO A 35 8.74 -5.30 4.45
C PRO A 35 9.67 -5.77 3.34
N ALA A 36 9.22 -5.64 2.10
CA ALA A 36 9.98 -5.93 0.90
C ALA A 36 10.04 -4.70 -0.01
N ALA A 37 11.06 -4.64 -0.85
CA ALA A 37 11.11 -3.68 -1.94
C ALA A 37 10.05 -4.02 -3.01
N GLU A 38 9.65 -3.03 -3.80
CA GLU A 38 8.75 -3.23 -4.94
C GLU A 38 9.40 -4.19 -5.96
N PRO A 39 8.76 -5.34 -6.29
CA PRO A 39 9.25 -6.20 -7.36
C PRO A 39 9.09 -5.55 -8.73
N GLN A 40 10.12 -5.62 -9.58
CA GLN A 40 10.10 -5.02 -10.93
C GLN A 40 8.91 -5.50 -11.77
N SER A 41 8.62 -6.80 -11.76
CA SER A 41 7.48 -7.35 -12.52
C SER A 41 6.13 -6.80 -12.07
N SER A 42 5.98 -6.49 -10.78
CA SER A 42 4.76 -5.85 -10.27
C SER A 42 4.69 -4.37 -10.67
N ALA A 43 5.82 -3.66 -10.71
CA ALA A 43 5.91 -2.28 -11.17
C ALA A 43 5.61 -2.17 -12.67
N ASP A 44 6.05 -3.15 -13.47
CA ASP A 44 5.77 -3.22 -14.90
C ASP A 44 4.27 -3.41 -15.16
N VAL A 45 3.61 -4.27 -14.39
CA VAL A 45 2.14 -4.45 -14.45
C VAL A 45 1.42 -3.17 -14.03
N ALA A 46 1.84 -2.53 -12.94
CA ALA A 46 1.26 -1.26 -12.50
C ALA A 46 1.41 -0.14 -13.56
N THR A 47 2.56 -0.10 -14.24
CA THR A 47 2.81 0.81 -15.35
C THR A 47 1.90 0.53 -16.53
N ALA A 48 1.74 -0.74 -16.92
CA ALA A 48 0.88 -1.14 -18.01
C ALA A 48 -0.61 -0.82 -17.73
N ILE A 49 -1.07 -0.97 -16.48
CA ILE A 49 -2.42 -0.53 -16.07
C ILE A 49 -2.56 0.99 -16.19
N ARG A 50 -1.55 1.75 -15.73
CA ARG A 50 -1.57 3.22 -15.77
C ARG A 50 -1.60 3.76 -17.20
N THR A 51 -0.92 3.09 -18.13
CA THR A 51 -0.85 3.49 -19.55
C THR A 51 -1.92 2.83 -20.42
N ASP A 52 -2.83 2.04 -19.84
CA ASP A 52 -3.85 1.27 -20.56
C ASP A 52 -3.27 0.37 -21.67
N ASP A 53 -2.08 -0.20 -21.44
CA ASP A 53 -1.39 -1.06 -22.41
C ASP A 53 -1.79 -2.53 -22.21
N ALA A 54 -2.91 -2.90 -22.81
CA ALA A 54 -3.42 -4.27 -22.79
C ALA A 54 -2.42 -5.28 -23.40
N ARG A 55 -1.59 -4.87 -24.36
CA ARG A 55 -0.61 -5.74 -25.00
C ARG A 55 0.55 -6.02 -24.06
N ALA A 56 1.04 -5.01 -23.33
CA ALA A 56 2.02 -5.21 -22.28
C ALA A 56 1.47 -6.12 -21.18
N LEU A 57 0.24 -5.90 -20.72
CA LEU A 57 -0.40 -6.76 -19.71
C LEU A 57 -0.47 -8.23 -20.14
N SER A 58 -0.84 -8.51 -21.40
CA SER A 58 -0.90 -9.88 -21.92
C SER A 58 0.45 -10.60 -21.99
N ARG A 59 1.56 -9.84 -21.99
CA ARG A 59 2.93 -10.39 -22.00
C ARG A 59 3.48 -10.59 -20.58
N LEU A 60 3.13 -9.67 -19.68
CA LEU A 60 3.58 -9.68 -18.28
C LEU A 60 2.80 -10.67 -17.43
N VAL A 61 1.53 -10.91 -17.77
CA VAL A 61 0.64 -11.83 -17.07
C VAL A 61 0.29 -12.97 -18.01
N SER A 62 1.05 -14.06 -17.92
CA SER A 62 0.95 -15.21 -18.82
C SER A 62 -0.35 -16.02 -18.67
N ASN A 63 -1.11 -15.82 -17.59
CA ASN A 63 -2.30 -16.60 -17.28
C ASN A 63 -3.58 -15.77 -17.47
N GLN A 64 -4.48 -16.27 -18.31
CA GLN A 64 -5.80 -15.65 -18.56
C GLN A 64 -6.63 -15.50 -17.28
N ASP A 65 -6.55 -16.45 -16.34
CA ASP A 65 -7.28 -16.37 -15.07
C ASP A 65 -6.77 -15.21 -14.20
N LEU A 66 -5.46 -14.92 -14.27
CA LEU A 66 -4.88 -13.77 -13.56
C LEU A 66 -5.31 -12.45 -14.20
N LEU A 67 -5.39 -12.39 -15.53
CA LEU A 67 -5.93 -11.22 -16.23
C LEU A 67 -7.39 -10.98 -15.84
N ASN A 68 -8.20 -12.04 -15.74
CA ASN A 68 -9.59 -11.94 -15.30
C ASN A 68 -9.69 -11.46 -13.85
N LYS A 69 -8.87 -11.98 -12.93
CA LYS A 69 -8.83 -11.52 -11.53
C LYS A 69 -8.37 -10.06 -11.41
N LEU A 70 -7.40 -9.67 -12.23
CA LEU A 70 -6.94 -8.29 -12.31
C LEU A 70 -8.07 -7.38 -12.78
N HIS A 71 -8.78 -7.76 -13.84
CA HIS A 71 -9.93 -7.01 -14.33
C HIS A 71 -11.02 -6.85 -13.26
N SER A 72 -11.40 -7.93 -12.59
CA SER A 72 -12.38 -7.89 -11.48
C SER A 72 -11.93 -7.03 -10.30
N SER A 73 -10.62 -6.97 -10.03
CA SER A 73 -10.07 -6.11 -8.98
C SER A 73 -10.21 -4.63 -9.32
N LEU A 74 -10.16 -4.29 -10.61
CA LEU A 74 -10.28 -2.93 -11.12
C LEU A 74 -11.73 -2.49 -11.34
N ASP A 75 -12.67 -3.39 -11.64
CA ASP A 75 -14.10 -3.09 -11.81
C ASP A 75 -14.66 -2.30 -10.60
N PRO A 76 -15.28 -1.12 -10.76
CA PRO A 76 -15.82 -0.53 -11.98
C PRO A 76 -14.97 0.57 -12.63
N ILE A 77 -13.65 0.55 -12.46
CA ILE A 77 -12.75 1.51 -13.12
C ILE A 77 -12.73 1.23 -14.63
N ILE A 78 -13.21 2.19 -15.42
CA ILE A 78 -13.13 2.17 -16.88
C ILE A 78 -11.99 3.03 -17.42
N SER A 79 -11.51 3.99 -16.63
CA SER A 79 -10.45 4.91 -17.02
C SER A 79 -9.53 5.15 -15.84
N VAL A 80 -8.29 4.70 -15.98
CA VAL A 80 -7.25 4.87 -14.96
C VAL A 80 -6.63 6.26 -15.10
N SER A 81 -6.54 6.99 -13.99
CA SER A 81 -5.84 8.27 -13.91
C SER A 81 -4.47 8.14 -13.26
N ASP A 82 -4.35 7.25 -12.28
CA ASP A 82 -3.11 7.05 -11.53
C ASP A 82 -3.06 5.65 -10.90
N VAL A 83 -1.86 5.11 -10.77
CA VAL A 83 -1.56 3.88 -10.04
C VAL A 83 -0.42 4.18 -9.08
N LYS A 84 -0.66 3.97 -7.78
CA LYS A 84 0.29 4.27 -6.72
C LYS A 84 0.66 3.01 -5.96
N TRP A 85 1.96 2.74 -5.85
CA TRP A 85 2.51 1.71 -4.97
C TRP A 85 2.37 2.13 -3.50
N LEU A 86 1.91 1.20 -2.65
CA LEU A 86 1.75 1.42 -1.22
C LEU A 86 2.83 0.75 -0.38
N GLY A 87 3.38 -0.36 -0.85
CA GLY A 87 4.32 -1.17 -0.11
C GLY A 87 4.33 -2.61 -0.59
N ALA A 88 5.35 -3.36 -0.20
CA ALA A 88 5.40 -4.80 -0.42
C ALA A 88 5.83 -5.53 0.86
N ALA A 89 5.48 -6.80 0.95
CA ALA A 89 5.88 -7.64 2.07
C ALA A 89 6.21 -9.07 1.62
N ASP A 90 7.18 -9.70 2.27
CA ASP A 90 7.52 -11.10 2.03
C ASP A 90 6.63 -12.02 2.87
N ARG A 91 6.11 -13.07 2.23
CA ARG A 91 5.39 -14.16 2.86
C ARG A 91 5.85 -15.49 2.28
N ASN A 92 6.71 -16.20 3.01
CA ASN A 92 7.18 -17.54 2.67
C ASN A 92 7.83 -17.63 1.26
N GLY A 93 8.64 -16.63 0.87
CA GLY A 93 9.30 -16.60 -0.44
C GLY A 93 8.40 -16.11 -1.58
N MET A 94 7.24 -15.57 -1.25
CA MET A 94 6.36 -14.84 -2.15
C MET A 94 6.30 -13.38 -1.71
N THR A 95 6.52 -12.46 -2.63
CA THR A 95 6.40 -11.02 -2.36
C THR A 95 5.00 -10.56 -2.72
N LEU A 96 4.28 -9.99 -1.74
CA LEU A 96 2.97 -9.39 -1.92
C LEU A 96 3.15 -7.87 -2.09
N SER A 97 2.89 -7.34 -3.27
CA SER A 97 3.04 -5.90 -3.57
C SER A 97 1.67 -5.23 -3.72
N ALA A 98 1.40 -4.23 -2.90
CA ALA A 98 0.11 -3.55 -2.80
C ALA A 98 0.09 -2.24 -3.60
N TYR A 99 -0.99 -2.03 -4.35
CA TYR A 99 -1.21 -0.87 -5.20
C TYR A 99 -2.61 -0.29 -4.99
N VAL A 100 -2.73 0.99 -5.30
CA VAL A 100 -4.00 1.70 -5.38
C VAL A 100 -4.14 2.34 -6.75
N VAL A 101 -5.28 2.08 -7.40
CA VAL A 101 -5.69 2.70 -8.65
C VAL A 101 -6.69 3.79 -8.35
N ARG A 102 -6.49 4.94 -8.97
CA ARG A 102 -7.44 6.05 -8.99
C ARG A 102 -7.94 6.21 -10.41
N GLY A 103 -9.24 6.24 -10.59
CA GLY A 103 -9.85 6.29 -11.91
C GLY A 103 -11.27 6.81 -11.89
N ARG A 104 -11.98 6.57 -12.99
CA ARG A 104 -13.40 6.89 -13.13
C ARG A 104 -14.24 5.68 -13.49
N ASP A 105 -15.49 5.69 -13.05
CA ASP A 105 -16.54 4.75 -13.46
C ASP A 105 -17.26 5.21 -14.74
N GLN A 106 -18.24 4.42 -15.20
CA GLN A 106 -19.04 4.70 -16.38
C GLN A 106 -19.85 6.00 -16.29
N GLN A 107 -20.17 6.45 -15.08
CA GLN A 107 -20.87 7.71 -14.83
C GLN A 107 -19.91 8.90 -14.72
N GLY A 108 -18.59 8.66 -14.76
CA GLY A 108 -17.55 9.68 -14.64
C GLY A 108 -17.18 10.02 -13.19
N ASN A 109 -17.71 9.31 -12.19
CA ASN A 109 -17.35 9.53 -10.79
C ASN A 109 -15.93 9.06 -10.51
N LYS A 110 -15.22 9.77 -9.63
CA LYS A 110 -13.89 9.35 -9.19
C LYS A 110 -14.01 8.19 -8.21
N ILE A 111 -13.31 7.11 -8.49
CA ILE A 111 -13.26 5.92 -7.64
C ILE A 111 -11.81 5.50 -7.39
N ILE A 112 -11.61 4.84 -6.26
CA ILE A 112 -10.30 4.36 -5.81
C ILE A 112 -10.42 2.88 -5.48
N ARG A 113 -9.51 2.06 -6.00
CA ARG A 113 -9.48 0.61 -5.77
C ARG A 113 -8.09 0.14 -5.41
N GLY A 114 -8.01 -0.71 -4.40
CA GLY A 114 -6.77 -1.39 -4.02
C GLY A 114 -6.68 -2.75 -4.68
N PHE A 115 -5.48 -3.14 -5.09
CA PHE A 115 -5.17 -4.51 -5.50
C PHE A 115 -3.78 -4.92 -4.97
N VAL A 116 -3.55 -6.21 -4.77
CA VAL A 116 -2.24 -6.78 -4.39
C VAL A 116 -1.84 -7.78 -5.46
N LEU A 117 -0.57 -7.69 -5.88
CA LEU A 117 0.06 -8.64 -6.77
C LEU A 117 0.93 -9.59 -5.96
N SER A 118 0.74 -10.88 -6.16
CA SER A 118 1.60 -11.92 -5.63
C SER A 118 2.71 -12.20 -6.64
N VAL A 119 3.95 -12.02 -6.23
CA VAL A 119 5.14 -12.24 -7.05
C VAL A 119 5.93 -13.41 -6.48
N GLN A 120 6.28 -14.37 -7.32
CA GLN A 120 7.11 -15.51 -6.96
C GLN A 120 8.14 -15.75 -8.07
N HIS A 121 9.41 -15.91 -7.68
CA HIS A 121 10.53 -16.03 -8.62
C HIS A 121 10.61 -14.90 -9.67
N GLY A 122 10.18 -13.69 -9.32
CA GLY A 122 10.16 -12.54 -10.23
C GLY A 122 8.95 -12.49 -11.16
N GLU A 123 8.04 -13.46 -11.13
CA GLU A 123 6.83 -13.48 -11.96
C GLU A 123 5.57 -13.18 -11.15
N VAL A 124 4.60 -12.50 -11.76
CA VAL A 124 3.29 -12.26 -11.15
C VAL A 124 2.48 -13.56 -11.23
N VAL A 125 2.30 -14.21 -10.08
CA VAL A 125 1.60 -15.49 -9.95
C VAL A 125 0.19 -15.35 -9.39
N GLY A 126 -0.17 -14.17 -8.91
CA GLY A 126 -1.45 -13.93 -8.27
C GLY A 126 -1.85 -12.46 -8.29
N VAL A 127 -3.16 -12.25 -8.26
CA VAL A 127 -3.83 -11.01 -7.88
C VAL A 127 -4.88 -11.42 -6.87
N ASN A 128 -5.05 -10.65 -5.79
CA ASN A 128 -6.08 -10.79 -4.75
C ASN A 128 -7.09 -11.92 -4.99
#